data_AF-A0A7W9Q2K6-F1
#
_entry.id   AF-A0A7W9Q2K6-F1
#
_cell.length_a   1.000
_cell.length_b   1.000
_cell.length_c   1.000
_cell.angle_alpha   90.00
_cell.angle_beta   90.00
_cell.angle_gamma   90.00
#
_symmetry.space_group_name_H-M   'P 1'
#
loop_
_entity.id
_entity.type
_entity.pdbx_description
1 polymer ?
#
loop_
_entity_poly.entity_id
_entity_poly.type
_entity_poly.pdbx_seq_one_letter_code
_entity_poly.pdbx_strand_id
1 'polypeptide(L)'
;MDGWYVDDRCTNCDVARQFAPGLIGEADGKSVVLRPPADDAENRRLHAAVFACPTRSIRPLTGRADQSLNPFPMHLDDGVLICGHNSPHTAGANSYLLPRPSGTSMMIDTPR
;
A
#
# COMPACT_ATOMS: atom_id res chain seq x y z
N MET A 1 20.18 0.60 9.79
CA MET A 1 19.44 1.11 8.63
C MET A 1 18.10 0.42 8.69
N ASP A 2 17.13 1.15 9.21
CA ASP A 2 16.26 0.61 10.24
C ASP A 2 15.02 -0.03 9.65
N GLY A 3 15.03 -1.37 9.70
CA GLY A 3 13.87 -2.26 9.53
C GLY A 3 13.36 -2.47 8.11
N TRP A 4 13.44 -1.49 7.22
CA TRP A 4 12.70 -1.49 5.95
C TRP A 4 13.55 -1.04 4.75
N TYR A 5 13.22 -1.55 3.57
CA TYR A 5 13.80 -1.14 2.30
C TYR A 5 12.80 -1.27 1.15
N VAL A 6 13.09 -0.60 0.02
CA VAL A 6 12.41 -0.82 -1.26
C VAL A 6 13.37 -1.52 -2.21
N ASP A 7 12.95 -2.66 -2.77
CA ASP A 7 13.80 -3.42 -3.70
C ASP A 7 13.70 -2.98 -5.16
N ASP A 8 14.52 -3.60 -6.01
CA ASP A 8 14.72 -3.24 -7.41
C ASP A 8 13.51 -3.47 -8.31
N ARG A 9 12.53 -4.27 -7.87
CA ARG A 9 11.27 -4.56 -8.57
C ARG A 9 10.30 -3.37 -8.52
N CYS A 10 10.61 -2.32 -7.78
CA CYS A 10 9.79 -1.11 -7.73
C CYS A 10 9.65 -0.46 -9.11
N THR A 11 8.41 -0.18 -9.51
CA THR A 11 8.06 0.43 -10.80
C THR A 11 7.68 1.90 -10.70
N ASN A 12 7.93 2.54 -9.55
CA ASN A 12 7.59 3.95 -9.27
C ASN A 12 6.10 4.30 -9.47
N CYS A 13 5.21 3.36 -9.17
CA CYS A 13 3.76 3.50 -9.36
C CYS A 13 3.03 4.47 -8.39
N ASP A 14 3.75 5.23 -7.57
CA ASP A 14 3.24 6.15 -6.54
C ASP A 14 2.47 5.54 -5.34
N VAL A 15 1.83 4.38 -5.48
CA VAL A 15 0.97 3.73 -4.46
C VAL A 15 1.56 3.74 -3.04
N ALA A 16 2.83 3.41 -2.88
CA ALA A 16 3.46 3.34 -1.57
C ALA A 16 3.45 4.68 -0.82
N ARG A 17 3.57 5.80 -1.57
CA ARG A 17 3.54 7.16 -1.03
C ARG A 17 2.14 7.59 -0.59
N GLN A 18 1.10 7.01 -1.17
CA GLN A 18 -0.30 7.25 -0.79
C GLN A 18 -0.61 6.67 0.60
N PHE A 19 -0.03 5.52 0.94
CA PHE A 19 -0.30 4.83 2.22
C PHE A 19 0.68 5.17 3.34
N ALA A 20 1.91 5.56 2.99
CA ALA A 20 2.95 5.87 3.96
C ALA A 20 3.64 7.23 3.68
N PRO A 21 2.87 8.34 3.58
CA PRO A 21 3.44 9.66 3.32
C PRO A 21 4.40 10.06 4.45
N GLY A 22 5.53 10.67 4.09
CA GLY A 22 6.60 11.05 5.02
C GLY A 22 7.49 9.89 5.50
N LEU A 23 7.13 8.63 5.20
CA LEU A 23 7.97 7.45 5.39
C LEU A 23 8.53 6.96 4.06
N ILE A 24 7.72 7.00 3.01
CA ILE A 24 8.09 6.66 1.64
C ILE A 24 8.14 7.93 0.79
N GLY A 25 9.21 8.10 0.04
CA GLY A 25 9.42 9.18 -0.90
C GLY A 25 9.76 8.68 -2.29
N GLU A 26 10.23 9.58 -3.15
CA GLU A 26 10.75 9.26 -4.47
C GLU A 26 12.20 9.72 -4.59
N ALA A 27 13.05 8.86 -5.15
CA ALA A 27 14.41 9.20 -5.56
C ALA A 27 14.79 8.32 -6.76
N ASP A 28 15.51 8.90 -7.72
CA ASP A 28 16.06 8.18 -8.89
C ASP A 28 15.03 7.32 -9.65
N GLY A 29 13.80 7.82 -9.78
CA GLY A 29 12.72 7.11 -10.47
C GLY A 29 12.24 5.85 -9.77
N LYS A 30 12.40 5.75 -8.44
CA LYS A 30 11.86 4.68 -7.59
C LYS A 30 11.31 5.23 -6.28
N SER A 31 10.45 4.45 -5.64
CA SER A 31 10.09 4.72 -4.25
C SER A 31 11.25 4.34 -3.31
N VAL A 32 11.46 5.12 -2.26
CA VAL A 32 12.51 4.87 -1.25
C VAL A 32 11.98 5.05 0.16
N VAL A 33 12.54 4.31 1.13
CA VAL A 33 12.28 4.55 2.56
C VAL A 33 13.11 5.76 3.00
N LEU A 34 12.44 6.83 3.42
CA LEU A 34 13.08 8.08 3.84
C LEU A 34 13.65 7.98 5.27
N ARG A 35 12.92 7.29 6.14
CA ARG A 35 13.25 7.09 7.56
C ARG A 35 12.49 5.89 8.11
N PRO A 36 12.95 5.28 9.21
CA PRO A 36 12.16 4.29 9.93
C PRO A 36 10.85 4.87 10.48
N PRO A 37 9.83 4.02 10.71
CA PRO A 37 8.64 4.42 11.45
C PRO A 37 9.02 4.74 12.90
N ALA A 38 8.44 5.79 13.47
CA ALA A 38 8.68 6.22 14.84
C ALA A 38 7.81 5.50 15.87
N ASP A 39 6.67 4.94 15.43
CA ASP A 39 5.69 4.28 16.28
C ASP A 39 4.92 3.17 15.53
N ASP A 40 4.06 2.47 16.26
CA ASP A 40 3.23 1.39 15.70
C ASP A 40 2.22 1.89 14.65
N ALA A 41 1.78 3.14 14.71
CA ALA A 41 0.85 3.69 13.73
C ALA A 41 1.55 3.93 12.38
N GLU A 42 2.79 4.42 12.40
CA GLU A 42 3.66 4.51 11.24
C GLU A 42 4.06 3.14 10.71
N ASN A 43 4.29 2.17 11.59
CA ASN A 43 4.55 0.80 11.17
C ASN A 43 3.34 0.21 10.43
N ARG A 44 2.12 0.41 10.94
CA ARG A 44 0.87 0.02 10.24
C ARG A 44 0.73 0.69 8.86
N ARG A 45 1.12 1.97 8.74
CA ARG A 45 1.15 2.67 7.44
C ARG A 45 2.14 2.04 6.45
N LEU A 46 3.32 1.63 6.90
CA LEU A 46 4.26 0.87 6.05
C LEU A 46 3.68 -0.48 5.62
N HIS A 47 3.03 -1.20 6.52
CA HIS A 47 2.33 -2.44 6.16
C HIS A 47 1.24 -2.19 5.11
N ALA A 48 0.42 -1.14 5.24
CA ALA A 48 -0.52 -0.75 4.19
C ALA A 48 0.17 -0.53 2.83
N ALA A 49 1.30 0.19 2.80
CA ALA A 49 2.08 0.37 1.58
C ALA A 49 2.60 -0.96 0.99
N VAL A 50 3.07 -1.89 1.82
CA VAL A 50 3.47 -3.25 1.39
C VAL A 50 2.31 -3.97 0.73
N PHE A 51 1.11 -3.89 1.34
CA PHE A 51 -0.05 -4.62 0.86
C PHE A 51 -0.70 -4.03 -0.39
N ALA A 52 -0.55 -2.72 -0.60
CA ALA A 52 -1.00 -2.05 -1.81
C ALA A 52 0.00 -2.14 -2.97
N CYS A 53 1.30 -2.22 -2.68
CA CYS A 53 2.35 -2.25 -3.70
C CYS A 53 2.19 -3.44 -4.67
N PRO A 54 2.07 -3.19 -6.00
CA PRO A 54 1.80 -4.25 -6.96
C PRO A 54 2.93 -5.27 -7.09
N THR A 55 4.17 -4.86 -6.83
CA THR A 55 5.37 -5.71 -6.92
C THR A 55 5.84 -6.23 -5.55
N ARG A 56 5.17 -5.83 -4.46
CA ARG A 56 5.59 -6.14 -3.08
C ARG A 56 7.05 -5.74 -2.83
N SER A 57 7.42 -4.56 -3.30
CA SER A 57 8.79 -4.06 -3.26
C SER A 57 9.18 -3.41 -1.93
N ILE A 58 8.22 -2.95 -1.13
CA ILE A 58 8.49 -2.52 0.25
C ILE A 58 8.63 -3.76 1.11
N ARG A 59 9.75 -3.92 1.81
CA ARG A 59 10.08 -5.14 2.55
C ARG A 59 10.73 -4.85 3.88
N PRO A 60 10.41 -5.62 4.93
CA PRO A 60 11.20 -5.61 6.14
C PRO A 60 12.52 -6.38 5.89
N LEU A 61 13.59 -5.99 6.57
CA LEU A 61 14.88 -6.69 6.52
C LEU A 61 14.79 -8.12 7.05
N THR A 62 13.80 -8.41 7.91
CA THR A 62 13.50 -9.75 8.41
C THR A 62 12.89 -10.69 7.37
N GLY A 63 12.58 -10.19 6.17
CA GLY A 63 12.22 -11.02 5.01
C GLY A 63 10.84 -10.71 4.42
N ARG A 64 9.81 -11.45 4.86
CA ARG A 64 8.42 -11.25 4.40
C ARG A 64 7.66 -10.42 5.43
N ALA A 65 6.83 -9.49 4.95
CA ALA A 65 5.91 -8.78 5.83
C ALA A 65 4.89 -9.75 6.45
N ASP A 66 4.59 -9.53 7.72
CA ASP A 66 3.56 -10.27 8.45
C ASP A 66 2.20 -10.09 7.76
N GLN A 67 1.58 -11.21 7.39
CA GLN A 67 0.27 -11.25 6.73
C GLN A 67 -0.87 -10.83 7.66
N SER A 68 -0.72 -11.01 8.97
CA SER A 68 -1.72 -10.61 9.96
C SER A 68 -1.90 -9.10 10.03
N LEU A 69 -0.91 -8.33 9.53
CA LEU A 69 -0.92 -6.88 9.47
C LEU A 69 -1.48 -6.33 8.15
N ASN A 70 -2.10 -7.17 7.32
CA ASN A 70 -2.80 -6.71 6.13
C ASN A 70 -4.06 -5.91 6.51
N PRO A 71 -4.12 -4.60 6.23
CA PRO A 71 -5.23 -3.76 6.66
C PRO A 71 -6.40 -3.75 5.67
N PHE A 72 -6.27 -4.37 4.49
CA PHE A 72 -7.26 -4.26 3.43
C PHE A 72 -8.38 -5.31 3.53
N PRO A 73 -9.62 -4.95 3.15
CA PRO A 73 -10.07 -3.61 2.75
C PRO A 73 -10.10 -2.65 3.94
N MET A 74 -9.57 -1.43 3.77
CA MET A 74 -9.54 -0.40 4.82
C MET A 74 -10.49 0.74 4.49
N HIS A 75 -10.99 1.43 5.51
CA HIS A 75 -11.75 2.66 5.31
C HIS A 75 -10.87 3.74 4.70
N LEU A 76 -11.32 4.30 3.58
CA LEU A 76 -10.71 5.49 2.98
C LEU A 76 -11.40 6.74 3.49
N ASP A 77 -12.73 6.82 3.30
CA ASP A 77 -13.60 7.91 3.74
C ASP A 77 -15.08 7.48 3.62
N ASP A 78 -16.05 8.20 4.18
CA ASP A 78 -17.51 8.13 3.93
C ASP A 78 -18.09 6.74 3.54
N GLY A 79 -17.66 5.69 4.25
CA GLY A 79 -18.07 4.30 3.98
C GLY A 79 -17.42 3.63 2.76
N VAL A 80 -16.62 4.35 1.96
CA VAL A 80 -15.77 3.80 0.91
C VAL A 80 -14.61 3.03 1.51
N LEU A 81 -14.41 1.81 1.03
CA LEU A 81 -13.27 0.99 1.35
C LEU A 81 -12.30 0.99 0.18
N ILE A 82 -11.00 1.10 0.47
CA ILE A 82 -9.93 0.85 -0.49
C ILE A 82 -9.41 -0.57 -0.27
N CYS A 83 -9.16 -1.31 -1.36
CA CYS A 83 -8.95 -2.76 -1.31
C CYS A 83 -7.47 -3.18 -1.36
N GLY A 84 -6.55 -2.26 -1.68
CA GLY A 84 -5.12 -2.56 -1.84
C GLY A 84 -4.86 -3.69 -2.85
N HIS A 85 -3.77 -4.44 -2.65
CA HIS A 85 -3.39 -5.57 -3.50
C HIS A 85 -3.36 -5.26 -5.01
N ASN A 86 -2.82 -4.09 -5.37
CA ASN A 86 -2.88 -3.58 -6.73
C ASN A 86 -2.16 -4.53 -7.71
N SER A 87 -2.61 -4.53 -8.96
CA SER A 87 -2.06 -5.40 -10.01
C SER A 87 -0.83 -4.75 -10.66
N PRO A 88 0.24 -5.53 -10.99
CA PRO A 88 1.36 -5.02 -11.77
C PRO A 88 0.95 -4.57 -13.19
N HIS A 89 -0.23 -4.97 -13.68
CA HIS A 89 -0.75 -4.59 -15.00
C HIS A 89 -1.46 -3.22 -15.02
N THR A 90 -1.66 -2.60 -13.85
CA THR A 90 -2.54 -1.42 -13.69
C THR A 90 -1.79 -0.15 -13.33
N ALA A 91 -0.45 -0.14 -13.49
CA ALA A 91 0.42 0.96 -13.08
C ALA A 91 0.17 1.47 -11.65
N GLY A 92 -0.28 0.58 -10.75
CA GLY A 92 -0.57 0.91 -9.35
C GLY A 92 -1.98 1.45 -9.09
N ALA A 93 -2.92 1.36 -10.03
CA ALA A 93 -4.28 1.80 -9.76
C ALA A 93 -4.93 1.03 -8.60
N ASN A 94 -5.62 1.76 -7.72
CA ASN A 94 -6.33 1.20 -6.58
C ASN A 94 -7.74 0.72 -6.98
N SER A 95 -8.22 -0.31 -6.31
CA SER A 95 -9.62 -0.72 -6.35
C SER A 95 -10.36 -0.32 -5.08
N TYR A 96 -11.65 -0.08 -5.21
CA TYR A 96 -12.51 0.43 -4.15
C TYR A 96 -13.80 -0.38 -4.06
N LEU A 97 -14.31 -0.53 -2.84
CA LEU A 97 -15.60 -1.12 -2.55
C LEU A 97 -16.47 -0.09 -1.84
N LEU A 98 -17.67 0.13 -2.37
CA LEU A 98 -18.69 0.99 -1.78
C LEU A 98 -19.86 0.13 -1.27
N PRO A 99 -19.93 -0.15 0.04
CA PRO A 99 -21.12 -0.70 0.67
C PRO A 99 -22.26 0.31 0.57
N ARG A 100 -23.46 -0.16 0.22
CA ARG A 100 -24.64 0.69 0.03
C ARG A 100 -25.68 0.40 1.13
N PRO A 101 -26.49 1.40 1.53
CA PRO A 101 -27.54 1.20 2.54
C PRO A 101 -28.55 0.09 2.20
N SER A 102 -28.72 -0.22 0.92
CA SER A 102 -29.57 -1.33 0.45
C SER A 102 -29.01 -2.73 0.77
N GLY A 103 -27.82 -2.84 1.37
CA GLY A 103 -27.12 -4.10 1.64
C GLY A 103 -26.34 -4.66 0.44
N THR A 104 -26.35 -3.96 -0.71
CA THR A 104 -25.52 -4.31 -1.87
C THR A 104 -24.17 -3.59 -1.81
N SER A 105 -23.20 -4.06 -2.60
CA SER A 105 -21.89 -3.38 -2.74
C SER A 105 -21.60 -3.07 -4.20
N MET A 106 -20.93 -1.95 -4.45
CA MET A 106 -20.40 -1.56 -5.76
C MET A 106 -18.88 -1.65 -5.74
N MET A 107 -18.29 -2.37 -6.70
CA MET A 107 -16.84 -2.45 -6.90
C MET A 107 -16.43 -1.47 -7.99
N ILE A 108 -15.46 -0.61 -7.70
CA ILE A 108 -14.75 0.21 -8.68
C ILE A 108 -13.36 -0.37 -8.80
N ASP A 109 -13.11 -1.13 -9.86
CA ASP A 109 -11.82 -1.76 -10.12
C ASP A 109 -11.23 -1.22 -11.43
N THR A 110 -9.93 -1.42 -11.58
CA THR A 110 -9.24 -1.21 -12.84
C THR A 110 -9.21 -2.49 -13.67
N PRO A 111 -9.25 -2.41 -15.01
CA PRO A 111 -9.14 -3.59 -15.86
C PRO A 111 -7.85 -4.35 -15.52
N ARG A 112 -7.95 -5.67 -15.34
CA ARG A 112 -6.78 -6.54 -15.12
C ARG A 112 -6.09 -6.90 -16.43
#